data_AF-A0A967BFS5-F1
#
_entry.id   AF-A0A967BFS5-F1
#
_cell.length_a   1.000
_cell.length_b   1.000
_cell.length_c   1.000
_cell.angle_alpha   90.00
_cell.angle_beta   90.00
_cell.angle_gamma   90.00
#
_symmetry.space_group_name_H-M   'P 1'
#
loop_
_entity.id
_entity.type
_entity.pdbx_description
1 polymer ?
#
loop_
_entity_poly.entity_id
_entity_poly.type
_entity_poly.pdbx_seq_one_letter_code
_entity_poly.pdbx_strand_id
1 'polypeptide(L)'
;MRFVGEELDGGYSVVGTDATGDTVSFHQIDEGGVTPLEVTGTPVGSQTYHTFVDGSGNSAPIPDGSQLLVTSTDQAGNASSTYLVLDEVNATDVDLANPALNGFNVETIDLSSRGASGELTITEEQLLALSDNSDTLTVRGGGDDKLTIDGAQPVTGSADEPAGFDIYSLGDDATIVVDEDIDIVT
;
A
#
# COMPACT_ATOMS: atom_id res chain seq x y z
N MET A 1 -8.60 0.11 3.06
CA MET A 1 -8.81 0.13 1.59
C MET A 1 -9.47 -1.17 1.19
N ARG A 2 -10.40 -1.18 0.23
CA ARG A 2 -11.24 -2.36 -0.02
C ARG A 2 -11.44 -2.72 -1.49
N PHE A 3 -11.20 -1.81 -2.43
CA PHE A 3 -11.47 -2.04 -3.85
C PHE A 3 -10.72 -1.05 -4.73
N VAL A 4 -10.26 -1.51 -5.91
CA VAL A 4 -9.85 -0.66 -7.03
C VAL A 4 -10.55 -1.15 -8.30
N GLY A 5 -11.06 -0.23 -9.11
CA GLY A 5 -11.78 -0.54 -10.35
C GLY A 5 -11.02 -0.13 -11.60
N GLU A 6 -10.93 -1.05 -12.56
CA GLU A 6 -10.23 -0.89 -13.84
C GLU A 6 -11.18 -0.44 -14.96
N GLU A 7 -10.66 0.34 -15.92
CA GLU A 7 -11.37 0.64 -17.18
C GLU A 7 -11.14 -0.44 -18.24
N LEU A 8 -12.09 -0.57 -19.18
CA LEU A 8 -12.04 -1.59 -20.24
C LEU A 8 -10.90 -1.40 -21.25
N ASP A 9 -10.29 -0.21 -21.27
CA ASP A 9 -9.18 0.16 -22.14
C ASP A 9 -7.82 0.19 -21.40
N GLY A 10 -7.79 -0.28 -20.14
CA GLY A 10 -6.62 -0.25 -19.23
C GLY A 10 -6.70 0.86 -18.19
N GLY A 11 -5.93 0.72 -17.12
CA GLY A 11 -5.80 1.70 -16.03
C GLY A 11 -6.88 1.64 -14.95
N TYR A 12 -6.60 2.28 -13.82
CA TYR A 12 -7.46 2.31 -12.64
C TYR A 12 -8.22 3.64 -12.55
N SER A 13 -9.54 3.60 -12.53
CA SER A 13 -10.40 4.80 -12.53
C SER A 13 -11.00 5.15 -11.18
N VAL A 14 -11.03 4.20 -10.25
CA VAL A 14 -11.67 4.38 -8.95
C VAL A 14 -10.99 3.57 -7.86
N VAL A 15 -10.90 4.15 -6.66
CA VAL A 15 -10.46 3.46 -5.44
C VAL A 15 -11.50 3.63 -4.32
N GLY A 16 -11.75 2.54 -3.59
CA GLY A 16 -12.67 2.49 -2.46
C GLY A 16 -11.96 2.51 -1.12
N THR A 17 -12.32 3.47 -0.27
CA THR A 17 -11.91 3.53 1.14
C THR A 17 -13.11 3.36 2.05
N ASP A 18 -12.86 2.99 3.31
CA ASP A 18 -13.89 3.12 4.34
C ASP A 18 -14.25 4.61 4.51
N ALA A 19 -15.49 4.87 4.86
CA ALA A 19 -15.93 6.22 5.21
C ALA A 19 -15.25 6.62 6.53
N THR A 20 -14.44 7.67 6.48
CA THR A 20 -13.68 8.21 7.63
C THR A 20 -13.95 9.71 7.80
N GLY A 21 -13.67 10.22 9.00
CA GLY A 21 -13.63 11.66 9.26
C GLY A 21 -12.29 12.31 8.91
N ASP A 22 -11.30 11.50 8.53
CA ASP A 22 -9.97 11.92 8.14
C ASP A 22 -9.95 12.50 6.72
N THR A 23 -8.91 13.26 6.41
CA THR A 23 -8.64 13.68 5.04
C THR A 23 -7.93 12.55 4.31
N VAL A 24 -8.47 12.12 3.18
CA VAL A 24 -7.84 11.11 2.31
C VAL A 24 -7.27 11.78 1.08
N SER A 25 -6.00 11.51 0.77
CA SER A 25 -5.32 11.99 -0.43
C SER A 25 -4.69 10.85 -1.21
N PHE A 26 -4.49 11.07 -2.51
CA PHE A 26 -4.06 10.04 -3.46
C PHE A 26 -2.86 10.55 -4.24
N HIS A 27 -1.86 9.69 -4.41
CA HIS A 27 -0.72 9.99 -5.26
C HIS A 27 -0.40 8.82 -6.17
N GLN A 28 -0.11 9.10 -7.43
CA GLN A 28 0.46 8.13 -8.35
C GLN A 28 1.96 8.06 -8.13
N ILE A 29 2.51 6.85 -8.22
CA ILE A 29 3.94 6.59 -8.22
C ILE A 29 4.30 5.93 -9.55
N ASP A 30 5.21 6.55 -10.29
CA ASP A 30 5.74 6.01 -11.55
C ASP A 30 7.26 6.26 -11.64
N GLU A 31 7.88 5.92 -12.78
CA GLU A 31 9.32 6.18 -13.02
C GLU A 31 9.72 7.66 -12.86
N GLY A 32 8.77 8.58 -13.00
CA GLY A 32 8.95 10.02 -12.86
C GLY A 32 8.84 10.55 -11.43
N GLY A 33 8.42 9.72 -10.47
CA GLY A 33 8.32 10.04 -9.04
C GLY A 33 6.89 9.96 -8.51
N VAL A 34 6.61 10.73 -7.45
CA VAL A 34 5.27 10.79 -6.82
C VAL A 34 4.52 12.04 -7.27
N THR A 35 3.31 11.88 -7.78
CA THR A 35 2.47 12.97 -8.26
C THR A 35 1.08 12.94 -7.61
N PRO A 36 0.53 14.08 -7.14
CA PRO A 36 -0.80 14.11 -6.55
C PRO A 36 -1.89 13.84 -7.59
N LEU A 37 -2.92 13.13 -7.18
CA LEU A 37 -4.09 12.82 -8.00
C LEU A 37 -5.30 13.61 -7.53
N GLU A 38 -6.05 14.13 -8.49
CA GLU A 38 -7.34 14.75 -8.24
C GLU A 38 -8.43 13.68 -8.25
N VAL A 39 -9.36 13.76 -7.30
CA VAL A 39 -10.45 12.78 -7.15
C VAL A 39 -11.79 13.44 -6.88
N THR A 40 -12.86 12.77 -7.31
CA THR A 40 -14.22 13.04 -6.85
C THR A 40 -14.69 11.91 -5.93
N GLY A 41 -14.89 12.23 -4.65
CA GLY A 41 -15.38 11.29 -3.64
C GLY A 41 -16.91 11.16 -3.66
N THR A 42 -17.41 9.93 -3.78
CA THR A 42 -18.83 9.59 -3.71
C THR A 42 -19.08 8.63 -2.54
N PRO A 43 -19.75 9.06 -1.45
CA PRO A 43 -20.05 8.20 -0.32
C PRO A 43 -21.16 7.21 -0.67
N VAL A 44 -20.95 5.92 -0.36
CA VAL A 44 -21.90 4.84 -0.59
C VAL A 44 -21.87 3.88 0.60
N GLY A 45 -22.89 3.97 1.47
CA GLY A 45 -22.96 3.17 2.68
C GLY A 45 -21.82 3.51 3.65
N SER A 46 -21.03 2.51 4.02
CA SER A 46 -19.85 2.66 4.90
C SER A 46 -18.55 2.93 4.14
N GLN A 47 -18.62 3.25 2.84
CA GLN A 47 -17.47 3.45 1.98
C GLN A 47 -17.53 4.80 1.26
N THR A 48 -16.38 5.26 0.80
CA THR A 48 -16.25 6.35 -0.17
C THR A 48 -15.53 5.83 -1.40
N TYR A 49 -16.12 6.03 -2.57
CA TYR A 49 -15.50 5.74 -3.86
C TYR A 49 -14.89 7.01 -4.43
N HIS A 50 -13.59 7.00 -4.69
CA HIS A 50 -12.84 8.14 -5.21
C HIS A 50 -12.55 7.88 -6.68
N THR A 51 -13.25 8.59 -7.56
CA THR A 51 -13.01 8.53 -9.00
C THR A 51 -11.89 9.48 -9.38
N PHE A 52 -10.86 9.01 -10.07
CA PHE A 52 -9.74 9.85 -10.53
C PHE A 52 -10.18 10.76 -11.67
N VAL A 53 -9.86 12.05 -11.55
CA VAL A 53 -10.29 13.08 -12.50
C VAL A 53 -9.16 14.03 -12.84
N ASP A 54 -9.29 14.77 -13.95
CA ASP A 54 -8.41 15.89 -14.26
C ASP A 54 -8.87 17.18 -13.53
N GLY A 55 -8.10 18.27 -13.67
CA GLY A 55 -8.45 19.58 -13.08
C GLY A 55 -9.74 20.21 -13.64
N SER A 56 -10.36 19.61 -14.66
CA SER A 56 -11.68 19.98 -15.20
C SER A 56 -12.80 19.03 -14.76
N GLY A 57 -12.50 17.99 -13.98
CA GLY A 57 -13.43 16.99 -13.49
C GLY A 57 -13.75 15.86 -14.48
N ASN A 58 -13.00 15.71 -15.57
CA ASN A 58 -13.17 14.59 -16.50
C ASN A 58 -12.43 13.34 -16.00
N SER A 59 -12.86 12.14 -16.40
CA SER A 59 -12.16 10.88 -16.06
C SER A 59 -10.68 10.96 -16.43
N ALA A 60 -9.81 10.63 -15.48
CA ALA A 60 -8.37 10.57 -15.66
C ALA A 60 -7.84 9.32 -14.93
N PRO A 61 -8.00 8.13 -15.51
CA PRO A 61 -7.54 6.89 -14.89
C PRO A 61 -6.03 6.90 -14.72
N ILE A 62 -5.57 6.22 -13.67
CA ILE A 62 -4.15 5.95 -13.44
C ILE A 62 -3.68 4.95 -14.51
N PRO A 63 -2.65 5.26 -15.30
CA PRO A 63 -2.11 4.35 -16.29
C PRO A 63 -1.59 3.04 -15.68
N ASP A 64 -1.73 1.94 -16.42
CA ASP A 64 -1.09 0.66 -16.08
C ASP A 64 0.42 0.82 -15.85
N GLY A 65 0.97 -0.01 -14.96
CA GLY A 65 2.37 0.06 -14.54
C GLY A 65 2.66 1.12 -13.47
N SER A 66 1.69 1.98 -13.13
CA SER A 66 1.83 2.92 -12.01
C SER A 66 1.39 2.28 -10.70
N GLN A 67 1.89 2.80 -9.58
CA GLN A 67 1.45 2.40 -8.23
C GLN A 67 0.64 3.52 -7.60
N LEU A 68 -0.14 3.20 -6.56
CA LEU A 68 -1.00 4.18 -5.89
C LEU A 68 -0.63 4.30 -4.42
N LEU A 69 -0.48 5.52 -3.96
CA LEU A 69 -0.36 5.83 -2.54
C LEU A 69 -1.65 6.45 -2.04
N VAL A 70 -2.21 5.89 -0.97
CA VAL A 70 -3.41 6.38 -0.31
C VAL A 70 -3.03 6.83 1.10
N THR A 71 -3.09 8.12 1.36
CA THR A 71 -2.73 8.70 2.66
C THR A 71 -3.99 9.15 3.40
N SER A 72 -4.15 8.68 4.64
CA SER A 72 -5.16 9.19 5.57
C SER A 72 -4.48 10.13 6.56
N THR A 73 -5.05 11.32 6.75
CA THR A 73 -4.56 12.31 7.72
C THR A 73 -5.67 12.68 8.70
N ASP A 74 -5.43 12.44 9.98
CA ASP A 74 -6.38 12.74 11.05
C ASP A 74 -6.48 14.26 11.33
N GLN A 75 -7.39 14.65 12.22
CA GLN A 75 -7.56 16.07 12.59
C GLN A 75 -6.38 16.65 13.38
N ALA A 76 -5.52 15.81 13.97
CA ALA A 76 -4.30 16.24 14.64
C ALA A 76 -3.12 16.42 13.67
N GLY A 77 -3.28 16.00 12.41
CA GLY A 77 -2.26 16.05 11.37
C GLY A 77 -1.37 14.82 11.30
N ASN A 78 -1.71 13.74 12.03
CA ASN A 78 -0.99 12.48 11.88
C ASN A 78 -1.39 11.83 10.56
N ALA A 79 -0.40 11.44 9.76
CA ALA A 79 -0.61 10.83 8.45
C ALA A 79 -0.01 9.43 8.41
N SER A 80 -0.76 8.49 7.82
CA SER A 80 -0.34 7.12 7.52
C SER A 80 -0.79 6.76 6.11
N SER A 81 0.09 6.07 5.37
CA SER A 81 -0.14 5.72 3.98
C SER A 81 -0.19 4.22 3.73
N THR A 82 -1.10 3.83 2.84
CA THR A 82 -1.10 2.52 2.19
C THR A 82 -0.49 2.65 0.80
N TYR A 83 0.60 1.93 0.54
CA TYR A 83 1.15 1.73 -0.79
C TYR A 83 0.43 0.57 -1.45
N LEU A 84 -0.31 0.86 -2.50
CA LEU A 84 -1.01 -0.12 -3.28
C LEU A 84 -0.18 -0.52 -4.49
N VAL A 85 0.13 -1.81 -4.55
CA VAL A 85 0.77 -2.39 -5.71
C VAL A 85 -0.32 -2.78 -6.71
N LEU A 86 -0.32 -2.12 -7.87
CA LEU A 86 -1.29 -2.32 -8.93
C LEU A 86 -0.76 -3.32 -9.98
N ASP A 87 -1.65 -3.85 -10.82
CA ASP A 87 -1.29 -4.81 -11.87
C ASP A 87 -0.37 -4.16 -12.93
N GLU A 88 0.33 -5.02 -13.69
CA GLU A 88 1.23 -4.69 -14.82
C GLU A 88 2.65 -4.20 -14.47
N VAL A 89 3.05 -4.18 -13.20
CA VAL A 89 4.49 -4.21 -12.82
C VAL A 89 4.92 -5.61 -12.41
N ASN A 90 6.08 -6.06 -12.89
CA ASN A 90 6.74 -7.17 -12.19
C ASN A 90 7.02 -6.65 -10.77
N ALA A 91 6.53 -7.30 -9.73
CA ALA A 91 6.61 -6.79 -8.37
C ALA A 91 8.05 -6.67 -7.85
N THR A 92 9.02 -7.33 -8.51
CA THR A 92 10.46 -7.07 -8.37
C THR A 92 10.86 -5.62 -8.67
N ASP A 93 9.98 -4.81 -9.25
CA ASP A 93 10.15 -3.39 -9.54
C ASP A 93 9.56 -2.44 -8.47
N VAL A 94 9.01 -2.95 -7.35
CA VAL A 94 8.58 -2.08 -6.24
C VAL A 94 9.81 -1.49 -5.54
N ASP A 95 10.20 -0.29 -5.96
CA ASP A 95 11.31 0.45 -5.36
C ASP A 95 10.88 1.13 -4.05
N LEU A 96 10.93 0.38 -2.94
CA LEU A 96 10.72 0.92 -1.60
C LEU A 96 11.83 1.88 -1.15
N ALA A 97 12.97 1.91 -1.85
CA ALA A 97 14.05 2.87 -1.59
C ALA A 97 13.85 4.18 -2.38
N ASN A 98 12.73 4.35 -3.09
CA ASN A 98 12.43 5.56 -3.83
C ASN A 98 12.35 6.74 -2.85
N PRO A 99 13.28 7.73 -2.94
CA PRO A 99 13.31 8.84 -2.00
C PRO A 99 12.08 9.75 -2.10
N ALA A 100 11.27 9.60 -3.15
CA ALA A 100 10.01 10.29 -3.29
C ALA A 100 8.91 9.73 -2.35
N LEU A 101 9.14 8.59 -1.68
CA LEU A 101 8.29 8.08 -0.59
C LEU A 101 8.56 8.77 0.76
N ASN A 102 9.65 9.52 0.88
CA ASN A 102 9.99 10.20 2.14
C ASN A 102 8.88 11.17 2.57
N GLY A 103 8.47 11.06 3.83
CA GLY A 103 7.45 11.92 4.43
C GLY A 103 6.01 11.45 4.20
N PHE A 104 5.79 10.32 3.53
CA PHE A 104 4.46 9.73 3.38
C PHE A 104 4.05 8.77 4.49
N ASN A 105 4.98 8.33 5.34
CA ASN A 105 4.73 7.37 6.42
C ASN A 105 3.99 6.12 5.92
N VAL A 106 4.67 5.35 5.08
CA VAL A 106 4.11 4.11 4.53
C VAL A 106 4.14 3.03 5.60
N GLU A 107 2.97 2.67 6.11
CA GLU A 107 2.81 1.68 7.18
C GLU A 107 2.09 0.41 6.69
N THR A 108 1.57 0.45 5.46
CA THR A 108 0.94 -0.71 4.81
C THR A 108 1.35 -0.81 3.36
N ILE A 109 1.78 -2.00 2.94
CA ILE A 109 1.87 -2.39 1.52
C ILE A 109 0.74 -3.38 1.26
N ASP A 110 0.03 -3.18 0.16
CA ASP A 110 -1.11 -4.00 -0.21
C ASP A 110 -0.92 -4.51 -1.64
N LEU A 111 -0.71 -5.83 -1.75
CA LEU A 111 -0.49 -6.60 -2.97
C LEU A 111 -1.81 -7.15 -3.55
N SER A 112 -2.90 -7.11 -2.78
CA SER A 112 -4.18 -7.77 -3.11
C SER A 112 -4.92 -7.15 -4.29
N SER A 113 -4.53 -5.94 -4.73
CA SER A 113 -5.14 -5.29 -5.88
C SER A 113 -4.50 -5.67 -7.21
N ARG A 114 -3.51 -6.57 -7.19
CA ARG A 114 -2.95 -7.16 -8.40
C ARG A 114 -3.90 -8.24 -8.93
N GLY A 115 -4.05 -8.32 -10.25
CA GLY A 115 -4.71 -9.44 -10.92
C GLY A 115 -3.83 -10.70 -11.01
N ALA A 116 -2.56 -10.62 -10.57
CA ALA A 116 -1.54 -11.66 -10.68
C ALA A 116 -0.55 -11.65 -9.50
N SER A 117 0.17 -12.76 -9.33
CA SER A 117 1.19 -12.97 -8.29
C SER A 117 2.16 -11.80 -8.14
N GLY A 118 2.32 -11.29 -6.91
CA GLY A 118 3.34 -10.34 -6.50
C GLY A 118 4.56 -11.02 -5.85
N GLU A 119 5.72 -10.37 -5.96
CA GLU A 119 6.97 -10.71 -5.28
C GLU A 119 7.54 -9.42 -4.69
N LEU A 120 7.69 -9.35 -3.38
CA LEU A 120 8.26 -8.19 -2.69
C LEU A 120 9.51 -8.60 -1.93
N THR A 121 10.56 -7.78 -1.97
CA THR A 121 11.76 -7.96 -1.14
C THR A 121 11.93 -6.73 -0.26
N ILE A 122 12.08 -6.94 1.05
CA ILE A 122 12.20 -5.86 2.04
C ILE A 122 13.40 -6.14 2.93
N THR A 123 14.26 -5.14 3.07
CA THR A 123 15.34 -5.13 4.07
C THR A 123 14.95 -4.30 5.30
N GLU A 124 15.62 -4.52 6.43
CA GLU A 124 15.41 -3.73 7.65
C GLU A 124 15.57 -2.22 7.38
N GLU A 125 16.65 -1.84 6.70
CA GLU A 125 16.95 -0.43 6.38
C GLU A 125 15.83 0.21 5.55
N GLN A 126 15.29 -0.50 4.57
CA GLN A 126 14.17 0.01 3.77
C GLN A 126 12.92 0.18 4.63
N LEU A 127 12.59 -0.80 5.48
CA LEU A 127 11.41 -0.72 6.34
C LEU A 127 11.47 0.48 7.28
N LEU A 128 12.60 0.67 7.97
CA LEU A 128 12.81 1.79 8.89
C LEU A 128 12.79 3.16 8.18
N ALA A 129 13.04 3.20 6.87
CA ALA A 129 12.99 4.42 6.08
C ALA A 129 11.57 4.78 5.59
N LEU A 130 10.60 3.86 5.65
CA LEU A 130 9.25 4.07 5.11
C LEU A 130 8.38 4.99 5.97
N SER A 131 8.59 5.01 7.29
CA SER A 131 7.75 5.75 8.22
C SER A 131 8.52 6.28 9.42
N ASP A 132 8.30 7.57 9.72
CA ASP A 132 8.80 8.18 10.96
C ASP A 132 7.88 7.88 12.16
N ASN A 133 6.70 7.28 11.92
CA ASN A 133 5.72 7.00 12.97
C ASN A 133 5.97 5.67 13.69
N SER A 134 6.51 4.68 12.97
CA SER A 134 6.67 3.32 13.49
C SER A 134 7.69 2.50 12.69
N ASP A 135 8.38 1.61 13.39
CA ASP A 135 9.25 0.58 12.82
C ASP A 135 8.48 -0.70 12.44
N THR A 136 7.16 -0.57 12.20
CA THR A 136 6.27 -1.69 11.87
C THR A 136 5.68 -1.48 10.48
N LEU A 137 5.76 -2.52 9.65
CA LEU A 137 5.12 -2.54 8.33
C LEU A 137 4.09 -3.66 8.26
N THR A 138 2.88 -3.32 7.81
CA THR A 138 1.86 -4.31 7.48
C THR A 138 1.93 -4.66 5.99
N VAL A 139 1.94 -5.94 5.63
CA VAL A 139 1.90 -6.41 4.24
C VAL A 139 0.65 -7.27 4.05
N ARG A 140 -0.21 -6.88 3.09
CA ARG A 140 -1.45 -7.60 2.74
C ARG A 140 -1.36 -8.14 1.33
N GLY A 141 -1.99 -9.28 1.07
CA GLY A 141 -1.89 -9.98 -0.21
C GLY A 141 -2.71 -11.28 -0.18
N GLY A 142 -2.43 -12.18 -1.11
CA GLY A 142 -3.05 -13.50 -1.19
C GLY A 142 -2.04 -14.63 -1.35
N GLY A 143 -2.56 -15.86 -1.49
CA GLY A 143 -1.76 -17.09 -1.54
C GLY A 143 -0.86 -17.28 -2.76
N ASP A 144 -0.96 -16.41 -3.75
CA ASP A 144 -0.09 -16.34 -4.91
C ASP A 144 0.97 -15.24 -4.81
N ASP A 145 0.98 -14.46 -3.73
CA ASP A 145 2.01 -13.47 -3.43
C ASP A 145 3.17 -14.07 -2.64
N LYS A 146 4.34 -13.47 -2.81
CA LYS A 146 5.58 -13.86 -2.12
C LYS A 146 6.27 -12.66 -1.49
N LEU A 147 6.72 -12.81 -0.25
CA LEU A 147 7.51 -11.82 0.48
C LEU A 147 8.87 -12.40 0.88
N THR A 148 9.95 -11.74 0.49
CA THR A 148 11.32 -12.08 0.86
C THR A 148 11.83 -11.09 1.92
N ILE A 149 12.12 -11.59 3.11
CA ILE A 149 12.55 -10.84 4.30
C ILE A 149 13.74 -11.57 4.94
N ASP A 150 14.88 -11.53 4.25
CA ASP A 150 16.08 -12.30 4.59
C ASP A 150 16.52 -12.08 6.04
N GLY A 151 16.68 -13.18 6.79
CA GLY A 151 17.12 -13.17 8.18
C GLY A 151 16.01 -12.87 9.20
N ALA A 152 14.77 -12.61 8.76
CA ALA A 152 13.66 -12.40 9.66
C ALA A 152 13.35 -13.62 10.53
N GLN A 153 12.91 -13.38 11.76
CA GLN A 153 12.55 -14.41 12.73
C GLN A 153 11.07 -14.34 13.07
N PRO A 154 10.32 -15.45 13.04
CA PRO A 154 8.91 -15.44 13.39
C PRO A 154 8.72 -15.13 14.88
N VAL A 155 7.74 -14.30 15.18
CA VAL A 155 7.34 -13.91 16.54
C VAL A 155 6.07 -14.69 16.91
N THR A 156 6.23 -15.82 17.58
CA THR A 156 5.09 -16.70 17.90
C THR A 156 4.47 -16.38 19.26
N GLY A 157 3.14 -16.38 19.35
CA GLY A 157 2.42 -16.37 20.64
C GLY A 157 2.40 -15.02 21.33
N SER A 158 2.51 -13.93 20.55
CA SER A 158 2.23 -12.60 21.04
C SER A 158 0.75 -12.47 21.37
N ALA A 159 0.42 -11.81 22.48
CA ALA A 159 -0.98 -11.54 22.84
C ALA A 159 -1.67 -10.58 21.86
N ASP A 160 -0.87 -9.85 21.06
CA ASP A 160 -1.30 -8.82 20.14
C ASP A 160 -1.23 -9.25 18.66
N GLU A 161 -1.04 -10.56 18.40
CA GLU A 161 -1.03 -11.12 17.04
C GLU A 161 -2.42 -10.93 16.38
N PRO A 162 -2.52 -10.13 15.30
CA PRO A 162 -3.80 -9.92 14.62
C PRO A 162 -4.27 -11.22 13.96
N ALA A 163 -5.56 -11.53 14.06
CA ALA A 163 -6.11 -12.71 13.41
C ALA A 163 -5.93 -12.62 11.87
N GLY A 164 -5.39 -13.68 11.26
CA GLY A 164 -5.10 -13.74 9.83
C GLY A 164 -3.73 -13.15 9.43
N PHE A 165 -2.85 -12.87 10.41
CA PHE A 165 -1.52 -12.33 10.16
C PHE A 165 -0.46 -13.10 10.93
N ASP A 166 0.68 -13.32 10.29
CA ASP A 166 1.94 -13.71 10.92
C ASP A 166 2.78 -12.48 11.29
N ILE A 167 3.60 -12.58 12.34
CA ILE A 167 4.51 -11.52 12.75
C ILE A 167 5.96 -11.99 12.64
N TYR A 168 6.82 -11.14 12.08
CA TYR A 168 8.25 -11.35 11.99
C TYR A 168 9.01 -10.16 12.56
N SER A 169 10.08 -10.42 13.31
CA SER A 169 11.11 -9.42 13.62
C SER A 169 12.17 -9.47 12.52
N LEU A 170 12.57 -8.32 11.99
CA LEU A 170 13.60 -8.19 10.96
C LEU A 170 14.73 -7.31 11.49
N GLY A 171 15.91 -7.90 11.64
CA GLY A 171 17.05 -7.22 12.25
C GLY A 171 16.85 -6.95 13.75
N ASP A 172 17.29 -5.78 14.20
CA ASP A 172 17.28 -5.39 15.61
C ASP A 172 16.01 -4.62 16.02
N ASP A 173 15.45 -3.82 15.10
CA ASP A 173 14.39 -2.84 15.44
C ASP A 173 13.09 -3.01 14.64
N ALA A 174 13.13 -3.62 13.44
CA ALA A 174 11.95 -3.65 12.56
C ALA A 174 10.99 -4.82 12.83
N THR A 175 9.68 -4.57 12.67
CA THR A 175 8.61 -5.56 12.75
C THR A 175 7.81 -5.61 11.46
N ILE A 176 7.50 -6.81 10.98
CA ILE A 176 6.62 -7.05 9.84
C ILE A 176 5.40 -7.82 10.31
N VAL A 177 4.22 -7.32 9.96
CA VAL A 177 2.93 -7.99 10.16
C VAL A 177 2.40 -8.35 8.78
N VAL A 178 2.35 -9.63 8.44
CA VAL A 178 2.08 -10.10 7.07
C VAL A 178 0.86 -11.02 7.04
N ASP A 179 0.02 -10.88 6.02
CA ASP A 179 -1.13 -11.76 5.83
C ASP A 179 -0.68 -13.23 5.79
N GLU A 180 -1.38 -14.11 6.53
CA GLU A 180 -0.98 -15.52 6.71
C GLU A 180 -1.00 -16.33 5.41
N ASP A 181 -1.70 -15.82 4.39
CA ASP A 181 -1.78 -16.48 3.09
C ASP A 181 -0.51 -16.26 2.23
N ILE A 182 0.31 -15.22 2.47
CA ILE A 182 1.48 -14.89 1.63
C ILE A 182 2.62 -15.91 1.81
N ASP A 183 3.28 -16.32 0.73
CA ASP A 183 4.49 -17.18 0.79
C ASP A 183 5.71 -16.39 1.29
N ILE A 184 6.20 -16.74 2.49
CA ILE A 184 7.33 -16.05 3.11
C ILE A 184 8.66 -16.78 2.86
N VAL A 185 9.67 -16.02 2.44
CA VAL A 185 11.07 -16.47 2.32
C VAL A 185 11.93 -15.68 3.30
N THR A 186 12.65 -16.38 4.19
CA THR A 186 13.54 -15.83 5.22
C THR A 186 14.98 -16.32 5.11
#